data_AF-A0A142XU51-F1
#
_entry.id   AF-A0A142XU51-F1
#
_cell.length_a   1.000
_cell.length_b   1.000
_cell.length_c   1.000
_cell.angle_alpha   90.00
_cell.angle_beta   90.00
_cell.angle_gamma   90.00
#
_symmetry.space_group_name_H-M   'P 1'
#
loop_
_entity.id
_entity.type
_entity.pdbx_description
1 polymer ?
#
loop_
_entity_poly.entity_id
_entity_poly.type
_entity_poly.pdbx_seq_one_letter_code
_entity_poly.pdbx_strand_id
1 'polypeptide(L)'
;MDLVFVALAFVPLEWVLCAFSIAFTVGHTTEEVIGDGGPFWCYYRRHFGRGIDDLLGVILFSELAAVLILLALGGYLCGSAFCLGALMGARLGDALLSHVFLKLEHAGPNPGVATTPLYLIEFAFVLAVIPASVSPLGFVLGALVFAVFWTASLLFKR
;
A
#
# COMPACT_ATOMS: atom_id res chain seq x y z
N MET A 1 -33.78 10.54 19.29
CA MET A 1 -32.61 9.95 18.60
C MET A 1 -32.06 11.04 17.71
N ASP A 2 -30.81 11.43 17.91
CA ASP A 2 -30.19 12.53 17.17
C ASP A 2 -30.12 12.20 15.68
N LEU A 3 -30.61 13.10 14.83
CA LEU A 3 -30.68 12.95 13.36
C LEU A 3 -29.31 12.63 12.75
N VAL A 4 -28.23 13.10 13.38
CA VAL A 4 -26.85 12.81 12.98
C VAL A 4 -26.51 11.34 13.17
N PHE A 5 -26.87 10.74 14.31
CA PHE A 5 -26.64 9.32 14.57
C PHE A 5 -27.46 8.41 13.64
N VAL A 6 -28.68 8.85 13.29
CA VAL A 6 -29.51 8.14 12.30
C VAL A 6 -28.85 8.19 10.92
N ALA A 7 -28.39 9.37 10.48
CA ALA A 7 -27.72 9.54 9.19
C ALA A 7 -26.42 8.73 9.08
N LEU A 8 -25.61 8.70 10.15
CA LEU A 8 -24.37 7.92 10.19
C LEU A 8 -24.61 6.40 10.11
N ALA A 9 -25.75 5.91 10.62
CA ALA A 9 -26.11 4.49 10.52
C ALA A 9 -26.44 4.03 9.09
N PHE A 10 -26.67 4.97 8.16
CA PHE A 10 -26.97 4.68 6.76
C PHE A 10 -25.76 4.83 5.82
N VAL A 11 -24.60 5.25 6.32
CA VAL A 11 -23.39 5.32 5.49
C VAL A 11 -22.86 3.90 5.27
N PRO A 12 -22.77 3.40 4.03
CA PRO A 12 -22.23 2.07 3.77
C PRO A 12 -20.78 1.97 4.28
N LEU A 13 -20.47 0.89 4.98
CA LEU A 13 -19.13 0.68 5.55
C LEU A 13 -18.05 0.76 4.47
N GLU A 14 -18.34 0.22 3.28
CA GLU A 14 -17.45 0.21 2.13
C GLU A 14 -17.07 1.61 1.67
N TRP A 15 -17.98 2.59 1.80
CA TRP A 15 -17.70 3.97 1.43
C TRP A 15 -16.71 4.60 2.40
N VAL A 16 -16.87 4.33 3.69
CA VAL A 16 -15.95 4.77 4.73
C VAL A 16 -14.59 4.13 4.52
N LEU A 17 -14.54 2.81 4.31
CA LEU A 17 -13.30 2.07 4.07
C LEU A 17 -12.59 2.55 2.80
N CYS A 18 -13.33 2.79 1.71
CA CYS A 18 -12.75 3.32 0.48
C CYS A 18 -12.10 4.69 0.70
N ALA A 19 -12.76 5.59 1.43
CA ALA A 19 -12.21 6.93 1.70
C ALA A 19 -10.92 6.86 2.52
N PHE A 20 -10.89 6.04 3.58
CA PHE A 20 -9.67 5.80 4.35
C PHE A 20 -8.58 5.13 3.52
N SER A 21 -8.95 4.16 2.69
CA SER A 21 -8.00 3.46 1.81
C SER A 21 -7.29 4.43 0.88
N ILE A 22 -8.04 5.31 0.21
CA ILE A 22 -7.48 6.35 -0.65
C ILE A 22 -6.60 7.32 0.16
N ALA A 23 -7.06 7.76 1.33
CA ALA A 23 -6.28 8.66 2.18
C ALA A 23 -4.96 8.03 2.64
N PHE A 24 -4.97 6.74 3.00
CA PHE A 24 -3.78 6.00 3.36
C PHE A 24 -2.84 5.86 2.16
N THR A 25 -3.35 5.56 0.97
CA THR A 25 -2.52 5.48 -0.24
C THR A 25 -1.87 6.81 -0.57
N VAL A 26 -2.64 7.91 -0.58
CA VAL A 26 -2.09 9.25 -0.85
C VAL A 26 -1.07 9.65 0.21
N GLY A 27 -1.39 9.44 1.49
CA GLY A 27 -0.50 9.75 2.60
C GLY A 27 0.79 8.93 2.54
N HIS A 28 0.69 7.64 2.23
CA HIS A 28 1.83 6.75 2.11
C HIS A 28 2.73 7.14 0.94
N THR A 29 2.17 7.28 -0.27
CA THR A 29 2.94 7.71 -1.46
C THR A 29 3.56 9.10 -1.27
N THR A 30 2.89 10.01 -0.56
CA THR A 30 3.47 11.32 -0.24
C THR A 30 4.71 11.15 0.65
N GLU A 31 4.61 10.31 1.69
CA GLU A 31 5.74 9.97 2.56
C GLU A 31 6.88 9.34 1.72
N GLU A 32 6.57 8.40 0.83
CA GLU A 32 7.60 7.79 -0.03
C GLU A 32 8.29 8.76 -0.99
N VAL A 33 7.61 9.83 -1.43
CA VAL A 33 8.17 10.80 -2.38
C VAL A 33 8.94 11.93 -1.68
N ILE A 34 8.43 12.45 -0.56
CA ILE A 34 8.99 13.63 0.12
C ILE A 34 9.36 13.42 1.60
N GLY A 35 9.29 12.18 2.08
CA GLY A 35 9.50 11.81 3.47
C GLY A 35 10.94 11.92 3.96
N ASP A 36 11.12 11.52 5.21
CA ASP A 36 12.41 11.65 5.90
C ASP A 36 13.49 10.80 5.21
N GLY A 37 14.66 11.40 4.98
CA GLY A 37 15.75 10.76 4.24
C GLY A 37 15.69 10.87 2.71
N GLY A 38 14.66 11.53 2.16
CA GLY A 38 14.47 11.77 0.73
C GLY A 38 13.58 10.70 0.06
N PRO A 39 13.44 10.70 -1.27
CA PRO A 39 12.53 9.77 -1.95
C PRO A 39 12.90 8.28 -1.76
N PHE A 40 11.91 7.39 -1.74
CA PHE A 40 12.09 5.96 -1.52
C PHE A 40 13.03 5.32 -2.55
N TRP A 41 12.93 5.70 -3.83
CA TRP A 41 13.84 5.17 -4.86
C TRP A 41 15.30 5.61 -4.66
N CYS A 42 15.53 6.75 -4.00
CA CYS A 42 16.87 7.20 -3.61
C CYS A 42 17.40 6.43 -2.40
N TYR A 43 16.53 6.16 -1.41
CA TYR A 43 16.82 5.25 -0.31
C TYR A 43 17.19 3.86 -0.84
N TYR A 44 16.36 3.32 -1.72
CA TYR A 44 16.58 2.04 -2.38
C TYR A 44 17.90 2.02 -3.18
N ARG A 45 18.17 3.06 -4.00
CA ARG A 45 19.42 3.20 -4.76
C ARG A 45 20.66 3.14 -3.86
N ARG A 46 20.60 3.77 -2.69
CA ARG A 46 21.69 3.80 -1.72
C ARG A 46 22.08 2.41 -1.21
N HIS A 47 21.11 1.50 -1.09
CA HIS A 47 21.31 0.18 -0.47
C HIS A 47 21.55 -0.96 -1.47
N PHE A 48 21.00 -0.85 -2.68
CA PHE A 48 21.14 -1.88 -3.72
C PHE A 48 22.08 -1.48 -4.86
N GLY A 49 22.66 -0.26 -4.82
CA GLY A 49 23.60 0.24 -5.83
C GLY A 49 22.95 0.52 -7.19
N ARG A 50 21.62 0.41 -7.28
CA ARG A 50 20.81 0.58 -8.49
C ARG A 50 19.48 1.21 -8.13
N GLY A 51 18.98 2.06 -9.00
CA GLY A 51 17.68 2.69 -8.85
C GLY A 51 17.31 3.46 -10.09
N ILE A 52 16.07 3.92 -10.11
CA ILE A 52 15.51 4.79 -11.15
C ILE A 52 15.83 6.24 -10.85
N ASP A 53 15.94 7.09 -11.88
CA ASP A 53 16.08 8.53 -11.71
C ASP A 53 14.84 9.16 -11.02
N ASP A 54 14.95 10.43 -10.61
CA ASP A 54 13.90 11.06 -9.82
C ASP A 54 12.58 11.25 -10.59
N LEU A 55 12.65 11.51 -11.90
CA LEU A 55 11.45 11.67 -12.71
C LEU A 55 10.73 10.32 -12.88
N LEU A 56 11.47 9.26 -13.20
CA LEU A 56 10.95 7.90 -13.29
C LEU A 56 10.44 7.41 -11.92
N GLY A 57 11.11 7.79 -10.83
CA GLY A 57 10.66 7.54 -9.47
C GLY A 57 9.29 8.14 -9.19
N VAL A 58 9.14 9.44 -9.43
CA VAL A 58 7.85 10.13 -9.27
C VAL A 58 6.76 9.50 -10.13
N ILE A 59 7.05 9.19 -11.40
CA ILE A 59 6.08 8.56 -12.31
C ILE A 59 5.66 7.20 -11.77
N LEU A 60 6.61 6.32 -11.44
CA LEU A 60 6.34 4.96 -10.97
C LEU A 60 5.48 4.96 -9.69
N PHE A 61 5.84 5.79 -8.72
CA PHE A 61 5.10 5.85 -7.44
C PHE A 61 3.72 6.48 -7.60
N SER A 62 3.57 7.47 -8.49
CA SER A 62 2.28 8.07 -8.82
C SER A 62 1.36 7.07 -9.54
N GLU A 63 1.90 6.30 -10.48
CA GLU A 63 1.16 5.24 -11.18
C GLU A 63 0.76 4.11 -10.23
N LEU A 64 1.67 3.69 -9.35
CA LEU A 64 1.37 2.69 -8.32
C LEU A 64 0.25 3.18 -7.41
N ALA A 65 0.30 4.42 -6.93
CA ALA A 65 -0.75 5.03 -6.12
C ALA A 65 -2.09 5.05 -6.86
N ALA A 66 -2.10 5.44 -8.14
CA ALA A 66 -3.31 5.43 -8.97
C ALA A 66 -3.88 4.02 -9.12
N VAL A 67 -3.05 2.99 -9.34
CA VAL A 67 -3.48 1.59 -9.39
C VAL A 67 -4.08 1.15 -8.06
N LEU A 68 -3.44 1.46 -6.93
CA LEU A 68 -3.97 1.12 -5.60
C LEU A 68 -5.31 1.80 -5.32
N ILE A 69 -5.48 3.06 -5.74
CA ILE A 69 -6.75 3.79 -5.65
C ILE A 69 -7.82 3.11 -6.52
N LEU A 70 -7.50 2.71 -7.75
CA LEU A 70 -8.42 1.98 -8.62
C LEU A 70 -8.81 0.61 -8.03
N LEU A 71 -7.86 -0.09 -7.40
CA LEU A 71 -8.14 -1.34 -6.69
C LEU A 71 -9.05 -1.10 -5.46
N ALA A 72 -8.89 0.01 -4.75
CA ALA A 72 -9.78 0.39 -3.65
C ALA A 72 -11.20 0.70 -4.13
N LEU A 73 -11.33 1.49 -5.21
CA LEU A 73 -12.63 1.77 -5.84
C LEU A 73 -13.30 0.47 -6.32
N GLY A 74 -12.55 -0.37 -7.04
CA GLY A 74 -13.05 -1.65 -7.52
C GLY A 74 -13.41 -2.62 -6.39
N GLY A 75 -12.61 -2.68 -5.34
CA GLY A 75 -12.79 -3.58 -4.20
C GLY A 75 -13.93 -3.17 -3.30
N TYR A 76 -13.93 -1.92 -2.83
CA TYR A 76 -14.92 -1.42 -1.87
C TYR A 76 -16.21 -0.97 -2.56
N LEU A 77 -16.13 -0.09 -3.57
CA LEU A 77 -17.33 0.54 -4.14
C LEU A 77 -18.00 -0.33 -5.21
N CYS A 78 -17.22 -1.09 -5.98
CA CYS A 78 -17.76 -2.01 -6.99
C CYS A 78 -17.90 -3.46 -6.49
N GLY A 79 -17.48 -3.77 -5.25
CA GLY A 79 -17.62 -5.08 -4.64
C GLY A 79 -16.77 -6.19 -5.29
N SER A 80 -15.71 -5.84 -6.04
CA SER A 80 -14.84 -6.83 -6.68
C SER A 80 -13.91 -7.48 -5.66
N ALA A 81 -14.21 -8.73 -5.30
CA ALA A 81 -13.37 -9.49 -4.38
C ALA A 81 -11.92 -9.66 -4.89
N PHE A 82 -11.74 -9.71 -6.21
CA PHE A 82 -10.41 -9.76 -6.83
C PHE A 82 -9.64 -8.45 -6.58
N CYS A 83 -10.26 -7.30 -6.81
CA CYS A 83 -9.63 -6.00 -6.58
C CYS A 83 -9.30 -5.78 -5.11
N LEU A 84 -10.22 -6.12 -4.20
CA LEU A 84 -9.97 -6.03 -2.76
C LEU A 84 -8.84 -6.98 -2.33
N GLY A 85 -8.84 -8.21 -2.84
CA GLY A 85 -7.73 -9.15 -2.69
C GLY A 85 -6.40 -8.53 -3.11
N ALA A 86 -6.31 -8.06 -4.35
CA ALA A 86 -5.09 -7.48 -4.90
C ALA A 86 -4.60 -6.26 -4.11
N LEU A 87 -5.51 -5.38 -3.68
CA LEU A 87 -5.18 -4.24 -2.83
C LEU A 87 -4.57 -4.69 -1.50
N MET A 88 -5.20 -5.65 -0.82
CA MET A 88 -4.74 -6.16 0.48
C MET A 88 -3.39 -6.86 0.35
N GLY A 89 -3.20 -7.64 -0.72
CA GLY A 89 -1.92 -8.28 -1.02
C GLY A 89 -0.81 -7.28 -1.29
N ALA A 90 -1.10 -6.27 -2.12
CA ALA A 90 -0.16 -5.19 -2.43
C ALA A 90 0.26 -4.44 -1.16
N ARG A 91 -0.71 -4.02 -0.34
CA ARG A 91 -0.45 -3.30 0.93
C ARG A 91 0.38 -4.10 1.92
N LEU A 92 0.08 -5.39 2.08
CA LEU A 92 0.85 -6.24 2.97
C LEU A 92 2.27 -6.47 2.42
N GLY A 93 2.39 -6.74 1.12
CA GLY A 93 3.67 -6.94 0.46
C GLY A 93 4.56 -5.72 0.59
N ASP A 94 4.01 -4.53 0.35
CA ASP A 94 4.70 -3.26 0.50
C ASP A 94 5.12 -2.98 1.96
N ALA A 95 4.15 -3.05 2.89
CA ALA A 95 4.39 -2.83 4.31
C ALA A 95 5.50 -3.74 4.86
N LEU A 96 5.45 -5.03 4.53
CA LEU A 96 6.42 -5.99 5.06
C LEU A 96 7.74 -5.93 4.32
N LEU A 97 7.75 -5.98 2.99
CA LEU A 97 8.98 -6.09 2.21
C LEU A 97 9.67 -4.73 2.10
N SER A 98 8.99 -3.72 1.56
CA SER A 98 9.56 -2.40 1.26
C SER A 98 9.95 -1.63 2.53
N HIS A 99 9.22 -1.82 3.63
CA HIS A 99 9.40 -1.00 4.84
C HIS A 99 9.91 -1.80 6.03
N VAL A 100 9.18 -2.80 6.52
CA VAL A 100 9.58 -3.51 7.75
C VAL A 100 10.89 -4.27 7.55
N PHE A 101 10.98 -5.17 6.58
CA PHE A 101 12.18 -5.99 6.39
C PHE A 101 13.34 -5.16 5.87
N LEU A 102 13.12 -4.22 4.95
CA LEU A 102 14.18 -3.34 4.48
C LEU A 102 14.76 -2.47 5.60
N LYS A 103 13.91 -1.96 6.51
CA LYS A 103 14.37 -1.22 7.69
C LYS A 103 15.17 -2.09 8.67
N LEU A 104 14.79 -3.35 8.83
CA LEU A 104 15.52 -4.30 9.67
C LEU A 104 16.89 -4.67 9.07
N GLU A 105 16.99 -4.76 7.74
CA GLU A 105 18.24 -5.04 7.04
C GLU A 105 19.16 -3.83 6.93
N HIS A 106 18.60 -2.62 6.83
CA HIS A 106 19.34 -1.40 6.54
C HIS A 106 18.97 -0.27 7.51
N ALA A 107 19.94 0.11 8.34
CA ALA A 107 19.82 1.25 9.23
C ALA A 107 19.71 2.58 8.45
N GLY A 108 18.99 3.55 9.02
CA GLY A 108 18.76 4.87 8.44
C GLY A 108 17.27 5.15 8.19
N PRO A 109 16.91 6.39 7.80
CA PRO A 109 15.54 6.75 7.47
C PRO A 109 15.07 5.97 6.23
N ASN A 110 13.91 5.31 6.35
CA ASN A 110 13.25 4.57 5.27
C ASN A 110 11.89 5.28 5.04
N PRO A 111 11.74 5.98 3.90
CA PRO A 111 10.49 6.63 3.54
C PRO A 111 9.37 5.61 3.41
N GLY A 112 8.20 5.88 3.95
CA GLY A 112 6.99 5.08 3.97
C GLY A 112 6.80 4.30 5.29
N VAL A 113 7.84 4.19 6.12
CA VAL A 113 7.76 3.45 7.39
C VAL A 113 6.76 4.08 8.36
N ALA A 114 6.66 5.42 8.41
CA ALA A 114 5.77 6.08 9.37
C ALA A 114 4.28 5.83 9.05
N THR A 115 3.96 5.60 7.78
CA THR A 115 2.59 5.36 7.29
C THR A 115 2.29 3.88 7.05
N THR A 116 3.31 3.01 7.03
CA THR A 116 3.17 1.54 6.98
C THR A 116 2.14 0.97 7.97
N PRO A 117 2.06 1.42 9.25
CA PRO A 117 1.05 0.93 10.18
C PRO A 117 -0.39 1.11 9.69
N LEU A 118 -0.68 2.15 8.89
CA LEU A 118 -2.02 2.40 8.35
C LEU A 118 -2.43 1.30 7.35
N TYR A 119 -1.51 0.85 6.51
CA TYR A 119 -1.74 -0.28 5.60
C TYR A 119 -1.98 -1.59 6.36
N LEU A 120 -1.21 -1.85 7.41
CA LEU A 120 -1.36 -3.04 8.24
C LEU A 120 -2.68 -3.03 9.03
N ILE A 121 -3.09 -1.86 9.54
CA ILE A 121 -4.38 -1.69 10.22
C ILE A 121 -5.54 -1.94 9.27
N GLU A 122 -5.51 -1.35 8.06
CA GLU A 122 -6.56 -1.61 7.05
C GLU A 122 -6.62 -3.10 6.71
N PHE A 123 -5.47 -3.72 6.45
CA PHE A 123 -5.39 -5.15 6.15
C PHE A 123 -6.01 -6.01 7.27
N ALA A 124 -5.61 -5.78 8.52
CA ALA A 124 -6.13 -6.52 9.66
C ALA A 124 -7.64 -6.28 9.84
N PHE A 125 -8.12 -5.05 9.64
CA PHE A 125 -9.53 -4.71 9.74
C PHE A 125 -10.37 -5.40 8.66
N VAL A 126 -9.94 -5.36 7.41
CA VAL A 126 -10.63 -6.00 6.28
C VAL A 126 -10.75 -7.50 6.51
N LEU A 127 -9.69 -8.16 6.95
CA LEU A 127 -9.73 -9.58 7.28
C LEU A 127 -10.61 -9.90 8.50
N ALA A 128 -10.71 -9.00 9.47
CA ALA A 128 -11.56 -9.21 10.64
C ALA A 128 -13.05 -9.01 10.34
N VAL A 129 -13.40 -8.04 9.50
CA VAL A 129 -14.78 -7.57 9.31
C VAL A 129 -15.43 -8.11 8.04
N ILE A 130 -14.68 -8.22 6.94
CA ILE A 130 -15.19 -8.68 5.64
C ILE A 130 -14.26 -9.72 4.97
N PRO A 131 -13.83 -10.79 5.67
CA PRO A 131 -12.85 -11.75 5.14
C PRO A 131 -13.30 -12.45 3.85
N ALA A 132 -14.60 -12.76 3.72
CA ALA A 132 -15.13 -13.45 2.56
C ALA A 132 -15.07 -12.60 1.26
N SER A 133 -14.89 -11.29 1.40
CA SER A 133 -14.76 -10.35 0.27
C SER A 133 -13.34 -10.27 -0.28
N VAL A 134 -12.37 -10.98 0.30
CA VAL A 134 -10.96 -10.95 -0.12
C VAL A 134 -10.65 -12.17 -0.98
N SER A 135 -10.43 -11.97 -2.28
CA SER A 135 -10.00 -13.06 -3.17
C SER A 135 -8.59 -13.54 -2.84
N PRO A 136 -8.36 -14.84 -2.59
CA PRO A 136 -7.01 -15.38 -2.39
C PRO A 136 -6.11 -15.19 -3.61
N LEU A 137 -6.65 -15.36 -4.83
CA LEU A 137 -5.89 -15.17 -6.07
C LEU A 137 -5.48 -13.70 -6.24
N GLY A 138 -6.43 -12.77 -6.04
CA GLY A 138 -6.12 -11.34 -6.07
C GLY A 138 -5.04 -10.99 -5.07
N PHE A 139 -5.18 -11.46 -3.82
CA PHE A 139 -4.20 -11.26 -2.76
C PHE A 139 -2.81 -11.76 -3.12
N VAL A 140 -2.69 -13.00 -3.60
CA VAL A 140 -1.40 -13.55 -4.02
C VAL A 140 -0.77 -12.71 -5.13
N LEU A 141 -1.54 -12.33 -6.15
CA LEU A 141 -1.02 -11.50 -7.25
C LEU A 141 -0.57 -10.12 -6.78
N GLY A 142 -1.34 -9.47 -5.89
CA GLY A 142 -0.97 -8.19 -5.31
C GLY A 142 0.34 -8.28 -4.50
N ALA A 143 0.47 -9.28 -3.64
CA ALA A 143 1.67 -9.51 -2.85
C ALA A 143 2.88 -9.88 -3.72
N LEU A 144 2.66 -10.65 -4.79
CA LEU A 144 3.72 -11.09 -5.70
C LEU A 144 4.42 -9.94 -6.41
N VAL A 145 3.73 -8.82 -6.71
CA VAL A 145 4.37 -7.65 -7.32
C VAL A 145 5.54 -7.16 -6.47
N PHE A 146 5.32 -7.01 -5.16
CA PHE A 146 6.35 -6.59 -4.22
C PHE A 146 7.38 -7.70 -3.95
N ALA A 147 6.96 -8.96 -3.89
CA ALA A 147 7.88 -10.08 -3.74
C ALA A 147 8.85 -10.21 -4.93
N VAL A 148 8.37 -10.01 -6.16
CA VAL A 148 9.19 -10.01 -7.38
C VAL A 148 10.14 -8.83 -7.38
N PHE A 149 9.65 -7.61 -7.07
CA PHE A 149 10.51 -6.44 -6.92
C PHE A 149 11.62 -6.70 -5.90
N TRP A 150 11.26 -7.17 -4.70
CA TRP A 150 12.20 -7.51 -3.63
C TRP A 150 13.23 -8.58 -4.04
N THR A 151 12.76 -9.67 -4.64
CA THR A 151 13.64 -10.77 -5.06
C THR A 151 14.61 -10.31 -6.14
N ALA A 152 14.13 -9.56 -7.14
CA ALA A 152 15.00 -8.96 -8.16
C ALA A 152 16.04 -8.02 -7.53
N SER A 153 15.64 -7.23 -6.53
CA SER A 153 16.52 -6.32 -5.78
C SER A 153 17.73 -7.07 -5.19
N LEU A 154 17.46 -8.20 -4.54
CA LEU A 154 18.49 -9.01 -3.88
C LEU A 154 19.37 -9.75 -4.88
N LEU A 155 18.77 -10.36 -5.91
CA LEU A 155 19.51 -11.14 -6.91
C LEU A 155 20.46 -10.30 -7.76
N PHE A 156 20.12 -9.02 -7.96
CA PHE A 156 20.91 -8.12 -8.80
C PHE A 156 21.77 -7.12 -8.02
N LYS A 157 21.88 -7.28 -6.70
CA LYS A 157 22.79 -6.53 -5.83
C LYS A 157 24.24 -6.79 -6.30
N ARG A 158 24.91 -5.77 -6.83
CA ARG A 158 26.33 -5.80 -7.21
C ARG A 158 27.12 -4.90 -6.28
#